data_AF-A0A1G7ILD3-F1
#
_entry.id   AF-A0A1G7ILD3-F1
#
_cell.length_a   1.000
_cell.length_b   1.000
_cell.length_c   1.000
_cell.angle_alpha   90.00
_cell.angle_beta   90.00
_cell.angle_gamma   90.00
#
_symmetry.space_group_name_H-M   'P 1'
#
loop_
_entity.id
_entity.type
_entity.pdbx_description
1 polymer ?
#
loop_
_entity_poly.entity_id
_entity_poly.type
_entity_poly.pdbx_seq_one_letter_code
_entity_poly.pdbx_strand_id
1 'polypeptide(L)'
;MKKVVDKHTVAHLWANKIQDDARTPTGNFYFRNAEIWSYGTHFLIAKHVENNRNHHAVLITKRNYSVTTSAQISIVRSASRHIKQIFVPDPDQNSETQFDKWFTEIKQVAEHLANARKPEKYMLQIGQLFGEAQEYANFFDLELPEYLVGASQIENFEQYREVISSENKLRAEREAKALKAKLIQQQKDLKLWRAFKVRTITTRDGFDYLRFNVDEHSVETSQRVFIPANIAQRFYTYILDTLAKGGCVNCDMRLMDRYSVSEINNDFIQVGCHKIHIKEIKSFTKKLGW
;
A
#
# COMPACT_ATOMS: atom_id res chain seq x y z
N MET A 1 -41.35 4.62 7.73
CA MET A 1 -40.95 3.65 8.79
C MET A 1 -40.05 4.33 9.82
N LYS A 2 -39.97 3.79 11.04
CA LYS A 2 -39.11 4.33 12.12
C LYS A 2 -37.63 4.07 11.79
N LYS A 3 -36.81 5.12 11.80
CA LYS A 3 -35.37 5.04 11.46
C LYS A 3 -34.46 4.81 12.67
N VAL A 4 -34.97 5.04 13.89
CA VAL A 4 -34.22 4.83 15.14
C VAL A 4 -34.86 3.67 15.92
N VAL A 5 -34.14 2.55 16.01
CA VAL A 5 -34.64 1.27 16.54
C VAL A 5 -33.55 0.54 17.35
N ASP A 6 -33.89 -0.55 18.02
CA ASP A 6 -32.90 -1.35 18.76
C ASP A 6 -31.95 -2.12 17.80
N LYS A 7 -30.84 -2.66 18.35
CA LYS A 7 -29.80 -3.35 17.57
C LYS A 7 -30.34 -4.54 16.78
N HIS A 8 -31.25 -5.34 17.33
CA HIS A 8 -31.77 -6.50 16.61
C HIS A 8 -32.65 -6.05 15.45
N THR A 9 -33.51 -5.07 15.68
CA THR A 9 -34.34 -4.50 14.62
C THR A 9 -33.49 -3.87 13.50
N VAL A 10 -32.41 -3.14 13.80
CA VAL A 10 -31.48 -2.62 12.76
C VAL A 10 -30.99 -3.76 11.86
N ALA A 11 -30.50 -4.86 12.44
CA ALA A 11 -29.95 -5.97 11.68
C ALA A 11 -31.01 -6.73 10.88
N HIS A 12 -32.22 -6.92 11.42
CA HIS A 12 -33.32 -7.58 10.72
C HIS A 12 -33.87 -6.74 9.57
N LEU A 13 -34.00 -5.43 9.74
CA LEU A 13 -34.42 -4.52 8.67
C LEU A 13 -33.42 -4.54 7.51
N TRP A 14 -32.12 -4.52 7.80
CA TRP A 14 -31.06 -4.66 6.79
C TRP A 14 -31.13 -6.02 6.09
N ALA A 15 -31.09 -7.11 6.84
CA ALA A 15 -31.02 -8.46 6.27
C ALA A 15 -32.19 -8.77 5.34
N ASN A 16 -33.40 -8.28 5.66
CA ASN A 16 -34.60 -8.49 4.86
C ASN A 16 -34.83 -7.39 3.80
N LYS A 17 -33.91 -6.43 3.65
CA LYS A 17 -34.01 -5.27 2.74
C LYS A 17 -35.36 -4.52 2.88
N ILE A 18 -35.85 -4.35 4.11
CA ILE A 18 -37.20 -3.79 4.39
C ILE A 18 -37.27 -2.27 4.16
N GLN A 19 -36.16 -1.56 4.42
CA GLN A 19 -36.04 -0.11 4.21
C GLN A 19 -34.58 0.24 3.91
N ASP A 20 -34.31 1.46 3.44
CA ASP A 20 -32.96 1.86 3.00
C ASP A 20 -32.02 2.25 4.13
N ASP A 21 -32.52 2.65 5.29
CA ASP A 21 -31.66 3.04 6.41
C ASP A 21 -32.34 2.85 7.77
N ALA A 22 -31.57 2.39 8.77
CA ALA A 22 -31.95 2.44 10.18
C ALA A 22 -30.70 2.52 11.06
N ARG A 23 -30.87 3.00 12.30
CA ARG A 23 -29.78 3.11 13.28
C ARG A 23 -30.24 2.89 14.71
N THR A 24 -29.30 2.58 15.59
CA THR A 24 -29.50 2.64 17.04
C THR A 24 -29.58 4.09 17.53
N PRO A 25 -30.16 4.35 18.72
CA PRO A 25 -30.22 5.71 19.30
C PRO A 25 -28.84 6.36 19.43
N THR A 26 -27.83 5.58 19.82
CA THR A 26 -26.44 6.00 19.94
C THR A 26 -25.74 6.21 18.60
N GLY A 27 -26.33 5.78 17.48
CA GLY A 27 -25.77 5.91 16.13
C GLY A 27 -24.55 5.02 15.83
N ASN A 28 -24.11 4.19 16.78
CA ASN A 28 -22.94 3.33 16.63
C ASN A 28 -23.22 1.99 15.92
N PHE A 29 -24.46 1.74 15.52
CA PHE A 29 -24.85 0.57 14.73
C PHE A 29 -25.97 0.99 13.78
N TYR A 30 -25.73 0.87 12.49
CA TYR A 30 -26.62 1.40 11.48
C TYR A 30 -26.36 0.70 10.15
N PHE A 31 -27.32 0.80 9.24
CA PHE A 31 -27.14 0.39 7.86
C PHE A 31 -27.61 1.48 6.91
N ARG A 32 -27.09 1.44 5.69
CA ARG A 32 -27.54 2.24 4.54
C ARG A 32 -27.49 1.36 3.31
N ASN A 33 -28.60 1.27 2.60
CA ASN A 33 -28.76 0.42 1.42
C ASN A 33 -28.27 -1.01 1.71
N ALA A 34 -27.30 -1.49 0.94
CA ALA A 34 -26.75 -2.83 1.04
C ALA A 34 -25.82 -3.05 2.24
N GLU A 35 -25.40 -2.01 2.97
CA GLU A 35 -24.25 -2.06 3.88
C GLU A 35 -24.63 -1.80 5.34
N ILE A 36 -24.06 -2.58 6.26
CA ILE A 36 -24.27 -2.45 7.71
C ILE A 36 -22.95 -2.25 8.47
N TRP A 37 -22.91 -1.27 9.36
CA TRP A 37 -21.69 -0.67 9.91
C TRP A 37 -21.69 -0.65 11.45
N SER A 38 -20.48 -0.62 12.02
CA SER A 38 -20.20 -0.48 13.46
C SER A 38 -19.36 0.78 13.73
N TYR A 39 -19.71 1.61 14.72
CA TYR A 39 -18.96 2.80 15.18
C TYR A 39 -18.55 3.86 14.13
N GLY A 40 -18.89 3.69 12.86
CA GLY A 40 -18.59 4.63 11.77
C GLY A 40 -18.38 3.90 10.44
N THR A 41 -18.10 4.66 9.39
CA THR A 41 -17.86 4.13 8.03
C THR A 41 -16.49 3.48 7.84
N HIS A 42 -15.71 3.29 8.92
CA HIS A 42 -14.42 2.60 8.87
C HIS A 42 -14.55 1.11 9.17
N PHE A 43 -15.68 0.66 9.75
CA PHE A 43 -15.89 -0.74 10.12
C PHE A 43 -17.17 -1.31 9.49
N LEU A 44 -17.05 -1.77 8.25
CA LEU A 44 -18.11 -2.47 7.54
C LEU A 44 -18.25 -3.87 8.15
N ILE A 45 -19.44 -4.16 8.70
CA ILE A 45 -19.74 -5.49 9.23
C ILE A 45 -20.11 -6.42 8.09
N ALA A 46 -21.05 -6.02 7.24
CA ALA A 46 -21.50 -6.84 6.14
C ALA A 46 -22.08 -6.01 5.00
N LYS A 47 -22.09 -6.60 3.81
CA LYS A 47 -22.79 -6.03 2.65
C LYS A 47 -23.50 -7.10 1.84
N HIS A 48 -24.68 -6.75 1.31
CA HIS A 48 -25.33 -7.56 0.29
C HIS A 48 -24.54 -7.49 -1.02
N VAL A 49 -24.43 -8.63 -1.70
CA VAL A 49 -23.76 -8.76 -3.00
C VAL A 49 -24.56 -9.69 -3.91
N GLU A 50 -24.42 -9.47 -5.21
CA GLU A 50 -24.93 -10.34 -6.25
C GLU A 50 -23.77 -10.68 -7.19
N ASN A 51 -23.70 -11.93 -7.66
CA ASN A 51 -22.70 -12.35 -8.64
C ASN A 51 -23.24 -12.19 -10.07
N ASN A 52 -22.40 -12.52 -11.06
CA ASN A 52 -22.76 -12.45 -12.48
C ASN A 52 -23.91 -13.39 -12.89
N ARG A 53 -24.28 -14.34 -12.03
CA ARG A 53 -25.40 -15.29 -12.21
C ARG A 53 -26.65 -14.85 -11.45
N ASN A 54 -26.69 -13.62 -10.92
CA ASN A 54 -27.75 -13.08 -10.06
C ASN A 54 -28.00 -13.90 -8.79
N HIS A 55 -27.01 -14.67 -8.32
CA HIS A 55 -27.07 -15.31 -7.01
C HIS A 55 -26.77 -14.27 -5.94
N HIS A 56 -27.59 -14.27 -4.89
CA HIS A 56 -27.49 -13.34 -3.78
C HIS A 56 -26.71 -13.93 -2.61
N ALA A 57 -25.85 -13.12 -2.00
CA ALA A 57 -25.16 -13.44 -0.75
C ALA A 57 -24.97 -12.19 0.12
N VAL A 58 -24.48 -12.41 1.34
CA VAL A 58 -23.91 -11.37 2.20
C VAL A 58 -22.45 -11.68 2.48
N LEU A 59 -21.58 -10.70 2.23
CA LEU A 59 -20.20 -10.75 2.70
C LEU A 59 -20.17 -10.28 4.14
N ILE A 60 -19.59 -11.07 5.04
CA ILE A 60 -19.50 -10.76 6.48
C ILE A 60 -18.03 -10.68 6.89
N THR A 61 -17.67 -9.61 7.59
CA THR A 61 -16.31 -9.36 8.08
C THR A 61 -15.86 -10.42 9.08
N LYS A 62 -14.59 -10.82 8.97
CA LYS A 62 -13.86 -11.58 10.00
C LYS A 62 -13.06 -10.68 10.95
N ARG A 63 -12.94 -9.38 10.66
CA ARG A 63 -12.30 -8.40 11.57
C ARG A 63 -13.03 -8.38 12.91
N ASN A 64 -12.25 -8.19 13.97
CA ASN A 64 -12.73 -7.81 15.28
C ASN A 64 -12.10 -6.46 15.66
N TYR A 65 -12.87 -5.60 16.35
CA TYR A 65 -12.40 -4.27 16.77
C TYR A 65 -12.64 -4.02 18.26
N SER A 66 -13.82 -4.40 18.76
CA SER A 66 -14.20 -4.27 20.16
C SER A 66 -15.19 -5.35 20.54
N VAL A 67 -15.39 -5.58 21.85
CA VAL A 67 -16.43 -6.49 22.37
C VAL A 67 -17.82 -6.12 21.82
N THR A 68 -18.14 -4.83 21.75
CA THR A 68 -19.41 -4.35 21.18
C THR A 68 -19.52 -4.68 19.70
N THR A 69 -18.43 -4.52 18.94
CA THR A 69 -18.39 -4.86 17.51
C THR A 69 -18.57 -6.36 17.30
N SER A 70 -17.92 -7.21 18.09
CA SER A 70 -18.11 -8.66 18.03
C SER A 70 -19.57 -9.07 18.32
N ALA A 71 -20.21 -8.41 19.29
CA ALA A 71 -21.63 -8.63 19.56
C ALA A 71 -22.53 -8.20 18.38
N GLN A 72 -22.25 -7.05 17.76
CA GLN A 72 -22.98 -6.59 16.57
C GLN A 72 -22.78 -7.52 15.36
N ILE A 73 -21.56 -8.00 15.11
CA ILE A 73 -21.28 -9.02 14.08
C ILE A 73 -22.13 -10.26 14.34
N SER A 74 -22.20 -10.74 15.59
CA SER A 74 -23.04 -11.88 15.96
C SER A 74 -24.53 -11.64 15.68
N ILE A 75 -25.04 -10.44 16.00
CA ILE A 75 -26.42 -10.05 15.70
C ILE A 75 -26.67 -10.04 14.19
N VAL A 76 -25.77 -9.45 13.39
CA VAL A 76 -25.88 -9.42 11.92
C VAL A 76 -25.85 -10.83 11.34
N ARG A 77 -24.93 -11.68 11.80
CA ARG A 77 -24.85 -13.09 11.40
C ARG A 77 -26.14 -13.82 11.72
N SER A 78 -26.75 -13.58 12.88
CA SER A 78 -28.01 -14.20 13.28
C SER A 78 -29.19 -13.73 12.41
N ALA A 79 -29.29 -12.41 12.16
CA ALA A 79 -30.38 -11.83 11.37
C ALA A 79 -30.36 -12.27 9.90
N SER A 80 -29.17 -12.53 9.35
CA SER A 80 -28.96 -12.91 7.94
C SER A 80 -28.75 -14.41 7.70
N ARG A 81 -29.08 -15.29 8.67
CA ARG A 81 -28.89 -16.76 8.54
C ARG A 81 -29.62 -17.40 7.38
N HIS A 82 -30.72 -16.79 6.93
CA HIS A 82 -31.52 -17.26 5.80
C HIS A 82 -30.89 -16.90 4.44
N ILE A 83 -29.82 -16.11 4.42
CA ILE A 83 -29.09 -15.70 3.22
C ILE A 83 -27.77 -16.48 3.18
N LYS A 84 -27.25 -16.76 1.97
CA LYS A 84 -25.90 -17.28 1.82
C LYS A 84 -24.89 -16.31 2.44
N GLN A 85 -24.20 -16.74 3.49
CA GLN A 85 -23.15 -15.96 4.14
C GLN A 85 -21.78 -16.40 3.61
N ILE A 86 -20.95 -15.43 3.22
CA ILE A 86 -19.55 -15.65 2.84
C ILE A 86 -18.70 -14.80 3.77
N PHE A 87 -17.81 -15.45 4.51
CA PHE A 87 -16.91 -14.76 5.43
C PHE A 87 -15.69 -14.27 4.68
N VAL A 88 -15.36 -12.98 4.86
CA VAL A 88 -14.23 -12.35 4.19
C VAL A 88 -13.39 -11.54 5.18
N PRO A 89 -12.08 -11.35 4.91
CA PRO A 89 -11.21 -10.52 5.73
C PRO A 89 -11.80 -9.13 5.93
N ASP A 90 -12.31 -8.48 4.89
CA ASP A 90 -12.93 -7.16 5.00
C ASP A 90 -13.91 -6.89 3.85
N PRO A 91 -15.24 -6.80 4.06
CA PRO A 91 -16.22 -6.67 2.98
C PRO A 91 -16.04 -5.42 2.11
N ASP A 92 -15.30 -4.41 2.56
CA ASP A 92 -15.07 -3.18 1.80
C ASP A 92 -13.97 -3.33 0.73
N GLN A 93 -13.19 -4.41 0.79
CA GLN A 93 -12.03 -4.60 -0.07
C GLN A 93 -12.37 -5.31 -1.38
N ASN A 94 -11.57 -5.03 -2.42
CA ASN A 94 -11.62 -5.72 -3.71
C ASN A 94 -11.03 -7.14 -3.61
N SER A 95 -11.29 -7.97 -4.62
CA SER A 95 -10.91 -9.40 -4.61
C SER A 95 -9.41 -9.63 -4.46
N GLU A 96 -8.56 -8.84 -5.11
CA GLU A 96 -7.08 -8.94 -4.99
C GLU A 96 -6.65 -8.73 -3.53
N THR A 97 -7.13 -7.66 -2.90
CA THR A 97 -6.83 -7.38 -1.49
C THR A 97 -7.38 -8.44 -0.54
N GLN A 98 -8.53 -9.07 -0.85
CA GLN A 98 -9.05 -10.17 -0.03
C GLN A 98 -8.12 -11.39 -0.10
N PHE A 99 -7.71 -11.78 -1.31
CA PHE A 99 -6.80 -12.89 -1.55
C PHE A 99 -5.45 -12.69 -0.86
N ASP A 100 -4.89 -11.49 -0.93
CA ASP A 100 -3.64 -11.16 -0.24
C ASP A 100 -3.77 -11.23 1.28
N LYS A 101 -4.92 -10.86 1.84
CA LYS A 101 -5.19 -10.96 3.29
C LYS A 101 -5.30 -12.41 3.74
N TRP A 102 -6.09 -13.25 3.07
CA TRP A 102 -6.16 -14.68 3.38
C TRP A 102 -4.79 -15.34 3.29
N PHE A 103 -4.04 -15.03 2.25
CA PHE A 103 -2.70 -15.57 2.08
C PHE A 103 -1.76 -15.10 3.21
N THR A 104 -1.83 -13.83 3.60
CA THR A 104 -1.06 -13.31 4.75
C THR A 104 -1.42 -14.03 6.06
N GLU A 105 -2.70 -14.27 6.30
CA GLU A 105 -3.16 -15.02 7.47
C GLU A 105 -2.66 -16.48 7.43
N ILE A 106 -2.71 -17.13 6.27
CA ILE A 106 -2.15 -18.49 6.08
C ILE A 106 -0.66 -18.51 6.40
N LYS A 107 0.10 -17.52 5.93
CA LYS A 107 1.53 -17.40 6.24
C LYS A 107 1.78 -17.30 7.75
N GLN A 108 1.06 -16.41 8.43
CA GLN A 108 1.19 -16.24 9.88
C GLN A 108 0.88 -17.53 10.65
N VAL A 109 -0.16 -18.27 10.23
CA VAL A 109 -0.47 -19.58 10.82
C VAL A 109 0.65 -20.59 10.54
N ALA A 110 1.18 -20.61 9.32
CA ALA A 110 2.21 -21.54 8.89
C ALA A 110 3.59 -21.27 9.52
N GLU A 111 3.92 -20.03 9.90
CA GLU A 111 5.13 -19.71 10.68
C GLU A 111 5.22 -20.51 11.99
N HIS A 112 4.06 -20.84 12.58
CA HIS A 112 4.01 -21.61 13.81
C HIS A 112 4.18 -23.13 13.61
N LEU A 113 4.14 -23.64 12.36
CA LEU A 113 4.24 -25.09 12.08
C LEU A 113 5.61 -25.67 12.46
N ALA A 114 6.69 -24.92 12.26
CA ALA A 114 8.08 -25.42 12.40
C ALA A 114 8.37 -26.05 13.77
N ASN A 115 7.79 -25.46 14.82
CA ASN A 115 8.05 -25.79 16.21
C ASN A 115 6.78 -26.24 16.95
N ALA A 116 5.70 -26.50 16.20
CA ALA A 116 4.41 -26.86 16.78
C ALA A 116 4.46 -28.27 17.39
N ARG A 117 4.09 -28.38 18.68
CA ARG A 117 3.83 -29.69 19.31
C ARG A 117 2.59 -30.40 18.76
N LYS A 118 1.69 -29.65 18.11
CA LYS A 118 0.42 -30.12 17.50
C LYS A 118 0.23 -29.45 16.14
N PRO A 119 0.98 -29.86 15.10
CA PRO A 119 0.94 -29.26 13.77
C PRO A 119 -0.45 -29.35 13.12
N GLU A 120 -1.23 -30.37 13.45
CA GLU A 120 -2.58 -30.63 12.90
C GLU A 120 -3.53 -29.47 13.17
N LYS A 121 -3.39 -28.79 14.31
CA LYS A 121 -4.18 -27.59 14.64
C LYS A 121 -3.93 -26.47 13.63
N TYR A 122 -2.68 -26.24 13.28
CA TYR A 122 -2.30 -25.17 12.33
C TYR A 122 -2.67 -25.56 10.90
N MET A 123 -2.50 -26.84 10.52
CA MET A 123 -2.98 -27.35 9.24
C MET A 123 -4.50 -27.18 9.09
N LEU A 124 -5.28 -27.46 10.14
CA LEU A 124 -6.72 -27.23 10.13
C LEU A 124 -7.07 -25.75 9.94
N GLN A 125 -6.32 -24.85 10.58
CA GLN A 125 -6.52 -23.40 10.41
C GLN A 125 -6.17 -22.92 9.00
N ILE A 126 -5.08 -23.42 8.42
CA ILE A 126 -4.70 -23.15 7.02
C ILE A 126 -5.81 -23.63 6.08
N GLY A 127 -6.28 -24.86 6.26
CA GLY A 127 -7.37 -25.42 5.46
C GLY A 127 -8.67 -24.62 5.58
N GLN A 128 -9.00 -24.12 6.78
CA GLN A 128 -10.16 -23.24 6.97
C GLN A 128 -10.01 -21.92 6.22
N LEU A 129 -8.87 -21.25 6.34
CA LEU A 129 -8.60 -19.99 5.63
C LEU A 129 -8.62 -20.16 4.11
N PHE A 130 -8.04 -21.25 3.61
CA PHE A 130 -8.09 -21.57 2.19
C PHE A 130 -9.52 -21.88 1.73
N GLY A 131 -10.29 -22.63 2.53
CA GLY A 131 -11.69 -22.92 2.25
C GLY A 131 -12.56 -21.65 2.14
N GLU A 132 -12.30 -20.66 2.99
CA GLU A 132 -12.94 -19.33 2.91
C GLU A 132 -12.60 -18.60 1.61
N ALA A 133 -11.32 -18.58 1.23
CA ALA A 133 -10.87 -17.97 -0.04
C ALA A 133 -11.49 -18.68 -1.26
N GLN A 134 -11.55 -20.01 -1.24
CA GLN A 134 -12.16 -20.83 -2.29
C GLN A 134 -13.67 -20.59 -2.38
N GLU A 135 -14.37 -20.49 -1.26
CA GLU A 135 -15.81 -20.20 -1.23
C GLU A 135 -16.11 -18.84 -1.86
N TYR A 136 -15.32 -17.81 -1.52
CA TYR A 136 -15.43 -16.49 -2.13
C TYR A 136 -15.15 -16.53 -3.64
N ALA A 137 -14.06 -17.17 -4.06
CA ALA A 137 -13.69 -17.29 -5.47
C ALA A 137 -14.80 -18.01 -6.26
N ASN A 138 -15.32 -19.13 -5.75
CA ASN A 138 -16.39 -19.89 -6.38
C ASN A 138 -17.68 -19.08 -6.51
N PHE A 139 -18.03 -18.27 -5.51
CA PHE A 139 -19.25 -17.46 -5.57
C PHE A 139 -19.18 -16.39 -6.67
N PHE A 140 -18.02 -15.78 -6.86
CA PHE A 140 -17.81 -14.72 -7.85
C PHE A 140 -17.27 -15.21 -9.21
N ASP A 141 -17.15 -16.52 -9.41
CA ASP A 141 -16.52 -17.13 -10.60
C ASP A 141 -15.11 -16.58 -10.87
N LEU A 142 -14.32 -16.42 -9.81
CA LEU A 142 -12.94 -15.94 -9.87
C LEU A 142 -11.96 -17.09 -9.87
N GLU A 143 -10.87 -16.95 -10.61
CA GLU A 143 -9.73 -17.84 -10.48
C GLU A 143 -9.00 -17.57 -9.17
N LEU A 144 -8.68 -18.64 -8.43
CA LEU A 144 -7.81 -18.51 -7.27
C LEU A 144 -6.38 -18.19 -7.72
N PRO A 145 -5.73 -17.18 -7.12
CA PRO A 145 -4.34 -16.92 -7.40
C PRO A 145 -3.44 -18.12 -7.09
N GLU A 146 -2.46 -18.39 -7.97
CA GLU A 146 -1.52 -19.52 -7.82
C GLU A 146 -0.83 -19.55 -6.45
N TYR A 147 -0.49 -18.39 -5.88
CA TYR A 147 0.14 -18.30 -4.57
C TYR A 147 -0.76 -18.81 -3.44
N LEU A 148 -2.09 -18.61 -3.53
CA LEU A 148 -3.05 -19.14 -2.56
C LEU A 148 -3.22 -20.65 -2.72
N VAL A 149 -3.24 -21.15 -3.96
CA VAL A 149 -3.28 -22.59 -4.25
C VAL A 149 -2.02 -23.27 -3.71
N GLY A 150 -0.83 -22.68 -3.92
CA GLY A 150 0.42 -23.18 -3.34
C GLY A 150 0.38 -23.22 -1.81
N ALA A 151 -0.17 -22.18 -1.18
CA ALA A 151 -0.35 -22.15 0.27
C ALA A 151 -1.33 -23.19 0.82
N SER A 152 -2.28 -23.68 0.02
CA SER A 152 -3.20 -24.74 0.46
C SER A 152 -2.52 -26.12 0.59
N GLN A 153 -1.37 -26.30 -0.06
CA GLN A 153 -0.63 -27.56 -0.09
C GLN A 153 0.43 -27.63 1.03
N ILE A 154 0.41 -26.69 1.97
CA ILE A 154 1.34 -26.68 3.11
C ILE A 154 0.91 -27.76 4.11
N GLU A 155 1.58 -28.91 4.07
CA GLU A 155 1.43 -30.00 5.04
C GLU A 155 2.58 -30.01 6.07
N ASN A 156 3.73 -29.43 5.71
CA ASN A 156 4.90 -29.38 6.58
C ASN A 156 5.73 -28.10 6.39
N PHE A 157 6.74 -27.91 7.25
CA PHE A 157 7.57 -26.71 7.26
C PHE A 157 8.48 -26.56 6.02
N GLU A 158 8.81 -27.66 5.34
CA GLU A 158 9.61 -27.62 4.11
C GLU A 158 8.79 -27.07 2.94
N GLN A 159 7.58 -27.59 2.76
CA GLN A 159 6.61 -27.06 1.79
C GLN A 159 6.26 -25.59 2.07
N TYR A 160 6.13 -25.20 3.35
CA TYR A 160 5.94 -23.79 3.71
C TYR A 160 7.10 -22.91 3.20
N ARG A 161 8.36 -23.32 3.40
CA ARG A 161 9.53 -22.55 2.97
C ARG A 161 9.58 -22.37 1.45
N GLU A 162 9.19 -23.38 0.69
CA GLU A 162 9.15 -23.32 -0.78
C GLU A 162 8.10 -22.32 -1.27
N VAL A 163 6.87 -22.38 -0.73
CA VAL A 163 5.79 -21.45 -1.07
C VAL A 163 6.19 -20.00 -0.80
N ILE A 164 6.77 -19.71 0.37
CA ILE A 164 7.26 -18.37 0.72
C ILE A 164 8.38 -17.89 -0.19
N SER A 165 9.34 -18.75 -0.51
CA SER A 165 10.45 -18.38 -1.40
C SER A 165 9.95 -18.01 -2.80
N SER A 166 9.02 -18.81 -3.33
CA SER A 166 8.41 -18.57 -4.64
C SER A 166 7.57 -17.28 -4.67
N GLU A 167 6.77 -17.02 -3.64
CA GLU A 167 5.96 -15.79 -3.51
C GLU A 167 6.83 -14.56 -3.36
N ASN A 168 7.85 -14.59 -2.50
CA ASN A 168 8.79 -13.48 -2.35
C ASN A 168 9.49 -13.15 -3.67
N LYS A 169 9.86 -14.17 -4.45
CA LYS A 169 10.45 -13.98 -5.77
C LYS A 169 9.45 -13.33 -6.74
N LEU A 170 8.24 -13.86 -6.84
CA LEU A 170 7.16 -13.29 -7.67
C LEU A 170 6.83 -11.84 -7.27
N ARG A 171 6.78 -11.55 -5.97
CA ARG A 171 6.55 -10.21 -5.45
C ARG A 171 7.69 -9.27 -5.80
N ALA A 172 8.94 -9.70 -5.60
CA ALA A 172 10.11 -8.92 -5.99
C ALA A 172 10.13 -8.64 -7.51
N GLU A 173 9.73 -9.61 -8.34
CA GLU A 173 9.61 -9.44 -9.80
C GLU A 173 8.51 -8.42 -10.17
N ARG A 174 7.34 -8.49 -9.52
CA ARG A 174 6.24 -7.52 -9.70
C ARG A 174 6.67 -6.11 -9.27
N GLU A 175 7.29 -5.98 -8.11
CA GLU A 175 7.81 -4.71 -7.58
C GLU A 175 8.91 -4.14 -8.48
N ALA A 176 9.83 -4.97 -8.99
CA ALA A 176 10.87 -4.56 -9.92
C ALA A 176 10.28 -4.08 -11.26
N LYS A 177 9.28 -4.79 -11.80
CA LYS A 177 8.56 -4.38 -13.02
C LYS A 177 7.84 -3.05 -12.83
N ALA A 178 7.16 -2.88 -11.69
CA ALA A 178 6.48 -1.63 -11.33
C ALA A 178 7.48 -0.48 -11.16
N LEU A 179 8.62 -0.71 -10.51
CA LEU A 179 9.69 0.27 -10.37
C LEU A 179 10.26 0.67 -11.74
N LYS A 180 10.53 -0.30 -12.62
CA LYS A 180 11.02 -0.04 -13.97
C LYS A 180 10.04 0.83 -14.76
N ALA A 181 8.73 0.56 -14.68
CA ALA A 181 7.72 1.39 -15.30
C ALA A 181 7.70 2.83 -14.73
N LYS A 182 7.81 2.98 -13.41
CA LYS A 182 7.91 4.28 -12.74
C LYS A 182 9.16 5.05 -13.16
N LEU A 183 10.30 4.39 -13.32
CA LEU A 183 11.56 5.01 -13.79
C LEU A 183 11.46 5.49 -15.25
N ILE A 184 10.82 4.70 -16.12
CA ILE A 184 10.54 5.13 -17.50
C ILE A 184 9.66 6.38 -17.51
N GLN A 185 8.62 6.42 -16.66
CA GLN A 185 7.75 7.59 -16.55
C GLN A 185 8.51 8.81 -16.02
N GLN A 186 9.33 8.63 -14.97
CA GLN A 186 10.18 9.69 -14.43
C GLN A 186 11.07 10.31 -15.50
N GLN A 187 11.66 9.51 -16.41
CA GLN A 187 12.49 10.05 -17.49
C GLN A 187 11.69 10.95 -18.45
N LYS A 188 10.42 10.64 -18.71
CA LYS A 188 9.52 11.50 -19.51
C LYS A 188 9.23 12.79 -18.77
N ASP A 189 8.89 12.69 -17.48
CA ASP A 189 8.56 13.84 -16.64
C ASP A 189 9.77 14.78 -16.46
N LEU A 190 10.96 14.22 -16.32
CA LEU A 190 12.22 14.97 -16.22
C LEU A 190 12.49 15.79 -17.49
N LYS A 191 12.13 15.29 -18.68
CA LYS A 191 12.22 16.07 -19.93
C LYS A 191 11.27 17.26 -19.92
N LEU A 192 10.02 17.04 -19.49
CA LEU A 192 9.03 18.12 -19.37
C LEU A 192 9.45 19.16 -18.33
N TRP A 193 10.03 18.72 -17.23
CA TRP A 193 10.53 19.59 -16.17
C TRP A 193 11.73 20.39 -16.63
N ARG A 194 12.74 19.79 -17.26
CA ARG A 194 13.88 20.58 -17.80
C ARG A 194 13.44 21.58 -18.89
N ALA A 195 12.32 21.32 -19.57
CA ALA A 195 11.71 22.24 -20.54
C ALA A 195 10.75 23.26 -19.91
N PHE A 196 10.72 23.40 -18.58
CA PHE A 196 9.86 24.32 -17.84
C PHE A 196 8.34 24.14 -18.07
N LYS A 197 7.90 23.00 -18.63
CA LYS A 197 6.48 22.68 -18.85
C LYS A 197 5.74 22.27 -17.57
N VAL A 198 6.50 21.80 -16.57
CA VAL A 198 6.00 21.48 -15.25
C VAL A 198 6.91 22.08 -14.17
N ARG A 199 6.32 22.42 -13.02
CA ARG A 199 7.05 23.05 -11.90
C ARG A 199 7.78 22.05 -11.01
N THR A 200 7.38 20.78 -11.00
CA THR A 200 7.98 19.74 -10.14
C THR A 200 7.83 18.38 -10.79
N ILE A 201 8.63 17.43 -10.31
CA ILE A 201 8.57 16.02 -10.66
C ILE A 201 8.74 15.20 -9.39
N THR A 202 8.25 13.97 -9.41
CA THR A 202 8.58 13.01 -8.38
C THR A 202 9.67 12.07 -8.88
N THR A 203 10.78 12.00 -8.16
CA THR A 203 11.89 11.10 -8.44
C THR A 203 11.69 9.77 -7.69
N ARG A 204 12.14 8.68 -8.30
CA ARG A 204 11.91 7.28 -7.88
C ARG A 204 13.21 6.46 -7.87
N ASP A 205 14.28 7.03 -8.40
CA ASP A 205 15.65 6.52 -8.36
C ASP A 205 16.44 7.00 -7.13
N GLY A 206 15.83 7.83 -6.29
CA GLY A 206 16.46 8.36 -5.08
C GLY A 206 17.45 9.50 -5.32
N PHE A 207 17.41 10.12 -6.51
CA PHE A 207 18.24 11.27 -6.85
C PHE A 207 17.43 12.50 -7.20
N ASP A 208 18.09 13.64 -7.05
CA ASP A 208 17.61 14.96 -7.40
C ASP A 208 18.33 15.49 -8.63
N TYR A 209 17.60 16.32 -9.38
CA TYR A 209 18.00 16.81 -10.68
C TYR A 209 18.06 18.33 -10.69
N LEU A 210 18.91 18.87 -11.57
CA LEU A 210 19.17 20.29 -11.69
C LEU A 210 18.64 20.83 -13.02
N ARG A 211 18.12 22.06 -13.00
CA ARG A 211 17.89 22.88 -14.19
C ARG A 211 18.30 24.32 -13.90
N PHE A 212 18.72 25.05 -14.93
CA PHE A 212 19.05 26.47 -14.81
C PHE A 212 17.88 27.29 -15.36
N ASN A 213 17.33 28.17 -14.53
CA ASN A 213 16.32 29.13 -14.92
C ASN A 213 17.00 30.45 -15.31
N VAL A 214 16.91 30.78 -16.59
CA VAL A 214 17.56 31.96 -17.17
C VAL A 214 16.88 33.25 -16.68
N ASP A 215 15.55 33.25 -16.60
CA ASP A 215 14.75 34.43 -16.24
C ASP A 215 14.96 34.82 -14.77
N GLU A 216 14.98 33.82 -13.88
CA GLU A 216 15.20 33.99 -12.44
C GLU A 216 16.70 33.96 -12.04
N HIS A 217 17.58 33.79 -13.03
CA HIS A 217 19.03 33.67 -12.85
C HIS A 217 19.44 32.73 -11.69
N SER A 218 18.85 31.53 -11.65
CA SER A 218 19.00 30.59 -10.54
C SER A 218 19.03 29.12 -10.99
N VAL A 219 19.64 28.27 -10.17
CA VAL A 219 19.57 26.81 -10.28
C VAL A 219 18.37 26.31 -9.49
N GLU A 220 17.56 25.47 -10.11
CA GLU A 220 16.41 24.83 -9.47
C GLU A 220 16.65 23.33 -9.31
N THR A 221 16.24 22.78 -8.16
CA THR A 221 16.24 21.33 -7.90
C THR A 221 14.86 20.72 -8.15
N SER A 222 14.80 19.42 -8.40
CA SER A 222 13.54 18.67 -8.53
C SER A 222 12.61 18.79 -7.31
N GLN A 223 13.15 19.04 -6.10
CA GLN A 223 12.36 19.30 -4.89
C GLN A 223 12.09 20.78 -4.61
N ARG A 224 12.23 21.66 -5.62
CA ARG A 224 11.89 23.09 -5.55
C ARG A 224 12.77 23.91 -4.60
N VAL A 225 14.07 23.61 -4.54
CA VAL A 225 15.06 24.53 -3.98
C VAL A 225 15.60 25.41 -5.11
N PHE A 226 15.66 26.71 -4.86
CA PHE A 226 16.14 27.72 -5.80
C PHE A 226 17.43 28.32 -5.25
N ILE A 227 18.51 28.21 -6.03
CA ILE A 227 19.85 28.63 -5.63
C ILE A 227 20.29 29.75 -6.59
N PRO A 228 20.58 30.96 -6.11
CA PRO A 228 21.09 32.03 -6.98
C PRO A 228 22.34 31.58 -7.77
N ALA A 229 22.44 31.94 -9.05
CA ALA A 229 23.45 31.40 -9.96
C ALA A 229 24.89 31.56 -9.45
N ASN A 230 25.24 32.72 -8.91
CA ASN A 230 26.56 33.00 -8.34
C ASN A 230 26.89 32.10 -7.14
N ILE A 231 25.90 31.80 -6.28
CA ILE A 231 26.06 30.89 -5.14
C ILE A 231 26.20 29.46 -5.66
N ALA A 232 25.36 29.06 -6.62
CA ALA A 232 25.40 27.72 -7.20
C ALA A 232 26.73 27.44 -7.90
N GLN A 233 27.24 28.38 -8.68
CA GLN A 233 28.54 28.26 -9.36
C GLN A 233 29.65 28.00 -8.35
N ARG A 234 29.81 28.89 -7.34
CA ARG A 234 30.81 28.73 -6.28
C ARG A 234 30.67 27.40 -5.55
N PHE A 235 29.44 27.03 -5.24
CA PHE A 235 29.14 25.79 -4.54
C PHE A 235 29.55 24.56 -5.37
N TYR A 236 29.09 24.43 -6.61
CA TYR A 236 29.40 23.25 -7.42
C TYR A 236 30.86 23.16 -7.84
N THR A 237 31.56 24.28 -8.05
CA THR A 237 33.02 24.27 -8.23
C THR A 237 33.71 23.68 -6.99
N TYR A 238 33.34 24.15 -5.79
CA TYR A 238 33.90 23.63 -4.54
C TYR A 238 33.60 22.14 -4.30
N ILE A 239 32.41 21.67 -4.69
CA ILE A 239 32.06 20.25 -4.67
C ILE A 239 33.01 19.44 -5.57
N LEU A 240 33.25 19.90 -6.80
CA LEU A 240 34.12 19.20 -7.74
C LEU A 240 35.59 19.19 -7.29
N ASP A 241 36.06 20.28 -6.69
CA ASP A 241 37.40 20.36 -6.11
C ASP A 241 37.56 19.44 -4.90
N THR A 242 36.56 19.41 -4.02
CA THR A 242 36.52 18.49 -2.87
C THR A 242 36.52 17.03 -3.33
N LEU A 243 35.75 16.74 -4.38
CA LEU A 243 35.74 15.41 -4.99
C LEU A 243 37.10 15.03 -5.56
N ALA A 244 37.79 15.94 -6.24
CA ALA A 244 39.13 15.70 -6.78
C ALA A 244 40.16 15.38 -5.68
N LYS A 245 39.92 15.82 -4.44
CA LYS A 245 40.72 15.54 -3.25
C LYS A 245 40.30 14.27 -2.49
N GLY A 246 39.37 13.48 -3.04
CA GLY A 246 38.91 12.22 -2.46
C GLY A 246 37.53 12.27 -1.79
N GLY A 247 36.84 13.43 -1.82
CA GLY A 247 35.52 13.59 -1.21
C GLY A 247 35.56 13.92 0.27
N CYS A 248 34.41 13.86 0.94
CA CYS A 248 34.28 14.09 2.38
C CYS A 248 33.06 13.40 2.98
N VAL A 249 33.13 13.11 4.27
CA VAL A 249 32.02 12.67 5.13
C VAL A 249 31.91 13.67 6.28
N ASN A 250 30.69 14.04 6.67
CA ASN A 250 30.40 15.12 7.63
C ASN A 250 31.11 16.42 7.24
N CYS A 251 30.93 16.82 5.98
CA CYS A 251 31.60 17.98 5.44
C CYS A 251 31.18 19.23 6.22
N ASP A 252 32.14 19.97 6.78
CA ASP A 252 31.90 21.21 7.51
C ASP A 252 31.62 22.37 6.53
N MET A 253 30.53 22.22 5.78
CA MET A 253 30.11 23.17 4.76
C MET A 253 28.59 23.24 4.69
N ARG A 254 28.08 24.41 4.28
CA ARG A 254 26.65 24.64 4.09
C ARG A 254 26.39 25.35 2.78
N LEU A 255 25.36 24.93 2.07
CA LEU A 255 24.80 25.66 0.95
C LEU A 255 23.85 26.75 1.48
N MET A 256 24.06 27.99 1.02
CA MET A 256 23.26 29.18 1.40
C MET A 256 23.16 29.37 2.92
N ASP A 257 24.20 28.98 3.66
CA ASP A 257 24.30 28.99 5.14
C ASP A 257 23.21 28.19 5.88
N ARG A 258 22.43 27.38 5.15
CA ARG A 258 21.24 26.69 5.67
C ARG A 258 21.33 25.18 5.55
N TYR A 259 21.76 24.67 4.40
CA TYR A 259 21.71 23.24 4.10
C TYR A 259 23.08 22.61 4.27
N SER A 260 23.24 21.75 5.28
CA SER A 260 24.49 21.03 5.52
C SER A 260 24.79 20.03 4.43
N VAL A 261 26.06 19.91 4.06
CA VAL A 261 26.54 18.86 3.16
C VAL A 261 27.09 17.72 4.01
N SER A 262 26.40 16.58 4.00
CA SER A 262 26.82 15.45 4.85
C SER A 262 27.83 14.54 4.16
N GLU A 263 27.82 14.47 2.83
CA GLU A 263 28.68 13.55 2.08
C GLU A 263 28.95 14.06 0.66
N ILE A 264 30.20 13.89 0.22
CA ILE A 264 30.64 14.03 -1.16
C ILE A 264 31.49 12.80 -1.48
N ASN A 265 31.05 11.99 -2.44
CA ASN A 265 31.80 10.82 -2.92
C ASN A 265 31.74 10.75 -4.45
N ASN A 266 32.33 9.70 -5.04
CA ASN A 266 32.39 9.54 -6.50
C ASN A 266 31.02 9.39 -7.19
N ASP A 267 29.99 8.99 -6.44
CA ASP A 267 28.66 8.72 -6.98
C ASP A 267 27.72 9.91 -6.81
N PHE A 268 27.72 10.56 -5.63
CA PHE A 268 26.77 11.62 -5.28
C PHE A 268 27.28 12.63 -4.25
N ILE A 269 26.52 13.72 -4.10
CA ILE A 269 26.52 14.57 -2.92
C ILE A 269 25.20 14.48 -2.17
N GLN A 270 25.27 14.60 -0.84
CA GLN A 270 24.10 14.72 0.02
C GLN A 270 24.09 16.09 0.69
N VAL A 271 23.05 16.89 0.40
CA VAL A 271 22.89 18.26 0.89
C VAL A 271 21.50 18.40 1.51
N GLY A 272 21.42 18.47 2.84
CA GLY A 272 20.15 18.35 3.56
C GLY A 272 19.39 17.08 3.15
N CYS A 273 18.15 17.24 2.70
CA CYS A 273 17.32 16.14 2.19
C CYS A 273 17.60 15.75 0.72
N HIS A 274 18.51 16.44 0.03
CA HIS A 274 18.75 16.22 -1.39
C HIS A 274 19.95 15.32 -1.65
N LYS A 275 19.82 14.44 -2.66
CA LYS A 275 20.88 13.57 -3.12
C LYS A 275 21.11 13.78 -4.61
N ILE A 276 22.23 14.37 -5.01
CA ILE A 276 22.49 14.72 -6.42
C ILE A 276 23.67 13.91 -6.95
N HIS A 277 23.50 13.27 -8.10
CA HIS A 277 24.60 12.54 -8.74
C HIS A 277 25.75 13.46 -9.15
N ILE A 278 27.00 13.02 -8.94
CA ILE A 278 28.18 13.73 -9.44
C ILE A 278 28.14 13.88 -10.95
N LYS A 279 27.64 12.88 -11.68
CA LYS A 279 27.47 12.93 -13.14
C LYS A 279 26.51 14.04 -13.56
N GLU A 280 25.44 14.26 -12.80
CA GLU A 280 24.49 15.36 -13.03
C GLU A 280 25.21 16.71 -12.84
N ILE A 281 25.94 16.88 -11.73
CA ILE A 281 26.68 18.12 -11.44
C ILE A 281 27.71 18.41 -12.52
N LYS A 282 28.56 17.43 -12.88
CA LYS A 282 29.57 17.58 -13.93
C LYS A 282 28.94 17.93 -15.28
N SER A 283 27.83 17.27 -15.65
CA SER A 283 27.12 17.60 -16.88
C SER A 283 26.49 18.99 -16.82
N PHE A 284 26.04 19.42 -15.66
CA PHE A 284 25.35 20.69 -15.45
C PHE A 284 26.32 21.86 -15.50
N THR A 285 27.41 21.82 -14.73
CA THR A 285 28.45 22.87 -14.73
C THR A 285 29.09 23.01 -16.10
N LYS A 286 29.42 21.89 -16.77
CA LYS A 286 29.95 21.91 -18.14
C LYS A 286 29.01 22.60 -19.14
N LYS A 287 27.69 22.42 -19.03
CA LYS A 287 26.71 23.08 -19.92
C LYS A 287 26.63 24.59 -19.70
N LEU A 288 26.88 25.04 -18.47
CA LEU A 288 26.85 26.45 -18.10
C LEU A 288 28.20 27.15 -18.23
N GLY A 289 29.27 26.42 -18.55
CA GLY A 289 30.63 26.96 -18.61
C GLY A 289 31.19 27.33 -17.23
N TRP A 290 30.77 26.61 -16.19
CA TRP A 290 31.25 26.78 -14.81
C TRP A 290 32.40 25.85 -14.48
#